data_AF-A0A1R1SND0-F1
#
_entry.id   AF-A0A1R1SND0-F1
#
_cell.length_a   1.000
_cell.length_b   1.000
_cell.length_c   1.000
_cell.angle_alpha   90.00
_cell.angle_beta   90.00
_cell.angle_gamma   90.00
#
_symmetry.space_group_name_H-M   'P 1'
#
loop_
_entity.id
_entity.type
_entity.pdbx_description
1 polymer ?
#
loop_
_entity_poly.entity_id
_entity_poly.type
_entity_poly.pdbx_seq_one_letter_code
_entity_poly.pdbx_strand_id
1 'polypeptide(L)'
;MDLSPLYSGNDYTAFGCLFGVRNHAGWAPVAAGRGLPDDASAQVRRDYEQWAPLGALHSATWVTWQELEALVGSSPATARPGTWTSGSAKLGFHRVTRGQALGPGSGWEHVFAVMKALAGRFGPQGVRLVAYFD
;
A
#
# COMPACT_ATOMS: atom_id res chain seq x y z
N MET A 1 -9.93 11.39 -8.51
CA MET A 1 -8.65 11.95 -8.02
C MET A 1 -7.55 11.04 -8.52
N ASP A 2 -6.48 11.59 -9.09
CA ASP A 2 -5.31 10.80 -9.46
C ASP A 2 -4.57 10.37 -8.18
N LEU A 3 -4.41 9.06 -8.00
CA LEU A 3 -3.72 8.48 -6.85
C LEU A 3 -2.23 8.28 -7.10
N SER A 4 -1.76 8.42 -8.35
CA SER A 4 -0.34 8.20 -8.71
C SER A 4 0.66 8.97 -7.84
N PRO A 5 0.38 10.21 -7.36
CA PRO A 5 1.31 10.94 -6.49
C PRO A 5 1.31 10.44 -5.04
N LEU A 6 0.27 9.73 -4.61
CA LEU A 6 0.11 9.23 -3.23
C LEU A 6 0.43 7.74 -3.12
N TYR A 7 0.32 7.01 -4.22
CA TYR A 7 0.46 5.57 -4.26
C TYR A 7 0.85 5.10 -5.67
N SER A 8 2.12 4.70 -5.84
CA SER A 8 2.65 4.13 -7.08
C SER A 8 2.57 2.59 -7.11
N GLY A 9 1.99 1.96 -6.08
CA GLY A 9 2.03 0.52 -5.89
C GLY A 9 1.06 -0.26 -6.78
N ASN A 10 1.49 -1.41 -7.28
CA ASN A 10 0.66 -2.41 -7.96
C ASN A 10 0.06 -3.43 -6.98
N ASP A 11 -0.61 -2.97 -5.91
CA ASP A 11 -1.21 -3.88 -4.93
C ASP A 11 -2.56 -4.43 -5.41
N TYR A 12 -2.45 -5.51 -6.18
CA TYR A 12 -3.59 -6.26 -6.69
C TYR A 12 -4.40 -6.96 -5.59
N THR A 13 -3.87 -7.09 -4.37
CA THR A 13 -4.66 -7.58 -3.23
C THR A 13 -5.69 -6.54 -2.83
N ALA A 14 -5.27 -5.29 -2.66
CA ALA A 14 -6.16 -4.17 -2.39
C ALA A 14 -7.15 -3.95 -3.55
N PHE A 15 -6.68 -3.95 -4.79
CA PHE A 15 -7.55 -3.75 -5.96
C PHE A 15 -8.51 -4.93 -6.20
N GLY A 16 -8.09 -6.16 -5.90
CA GLY A 16 -8.95 -7.34 -5.96
C GLY A 16 -10.09 -7.27 -4.95
N CYS A 17 -9.78 -6.84 -3.72
CA CYS A 17 -10.75 -6.67 -2.64
C CYS A 17 -11.73 -5.52 -2.90
N LEU A 18 -11.23 -4.35 -3.34
CA LEU A 18 -12.06 -3.16 -3.51
C LEU A 18 -12.84 -3.16 -4.83
N PHE A 19 -12.20 -3.58 -5.92
CA PHE A 19 -12.70 -3.33 -7.29
C PHE A 19 -12.83 -4.60 -8.12
N GLY A 20 -12.40 -5.76 -7.61
CA GLY A 20 -12.45 -7.04 -8.33
C GLY A 20 -11.34 -7.21 -9.36
N VAL A 21 -10.37 -6.29 -9.42
CA VAL A 21 -9.27 -6.34 -10.40
C VAL A 21 -8.28 -7.42 -9.97
N ARG A 22 -8.08 -8.44 -10.81
CA ARG A 22 -7.17 -9.57 -10.54
C ARG A 22 -7.41 -10.20 -9.16
N ASN A 23 -8.69 -10.37 -8.80
CA ASN A 23 -9.14 -10.88 -7.52
C ASN A 23 -8.89 -12.40 -7.37
N HIS A 24 -7.63 -12.80 -7.23
CA HIS A 24 -7.23 -14.19 -7.06
C HIS A 24 -7.75 -14.83 -5.76
N ALA A 25 -8.10 -14.01 -4.77
CA ALA A 25 -8.67 -14.45 -3.50
C ALA A 25 -10.20 -14.67 -3.53
N GLY A 26 -10.88 -14.28 -4.62
CA GLY A 26 -12.31 -14.53 -4.81
C GLY A 26 -13.24 -13.69 -3.93
N TRP A 27 -12.81 -12.51 -3.47
CA TRP A 27 -13.66 -11.63 -2.65
C TRP A 27 -14.88 -11.12 -3.41
N ALA A 28 -15.97 -10.83 -2.68
CA ALA A 28 -17.02 -9.97 -3.21
C ALA A 28 -16.51 -8.52 -3.21
N PRO A 29 -16.28 -7.90 -4.38
CA PRO A 29 -15.66 -6.58 -4.42
C PRO A 29 -16.64 -5.49 -3.97
N VAL A 30 -16.14 -4.51 -3.23
CA VAL A 30 -16.93 -3.41 -2.67
C VAL A 30 -17.57 -2.57 -3.78
N ALA A 31 -16.79 -2.25 -4.82
CA ALA A 31 -17.18 -1.33 -5.87
C ALA A 31 -16.66 -1.77 -7.24
N ALA A 32 -17.09 -2.93 -7.72
CA ALA A 32 -16.75 -3.37 -9.07
C ALA A 32 -17.60 -2.68 -10.14
N GLY A 33 -16.97 -2.24 -11.23
CA GLY A 33 -17.63 -1.92 -12.49
C GLY A 33 -18.70 -0.83 -12.46
N ARG A 34 -18.61 0.12 -11.52
CA ARG A 34 -19.63 1.19 -11.39
C ARG A 34 -19.56 2.25 -12.49
N GLY A 35 -18.50 2.25 -13.31
CA GLY A 35 -18.23 3.31 -14.28
C GLY A 35 -17.69 4.58 -13.61
N LEU A 36 -17.83 5.71 -14.30
CA LEU A 36 -17.59 7.01 -13.68
C LEU A 36 -18.77 7.39 -12.78
N PRO A 37 -18.54 8.08 -11.65
CA PRO A 37 -19.63 8.63 -10.86
C PRO A 37 -20.32 9.78 -11.61
N ASP A 38 -21.63 9.94 -11.41
CA ASP A 38 -22.44 10.95 -12.12
C ASP A 38 -21.99 12.38 -11.83
N ASP A 39 -21.50 12.61 -10.61
CA ASP A 39 -20.96 13.89 -10.12
C ASP A 39 -19.45 14.07 -10.41
N ALA A 40 -18.85 13.21 -11.25
CA ALA A 40 -17.48 13.39 -11.70
C ALA A 40 -17.28 14.79 -12.31
N SER A 41 -16.19 15.45 -11.92
CA SER A 41 -15.86 16.77 -12.47
C SER A 41 -15.70 16.72 -13.99
N ALA A 42 -16.00 17.84 -14.66
CA ALA A 42 -15.87 17.94 -16.10
C ALA A 42 -14.45 17.59 -16.60
N GLN A 43 -13.42 17.85 -15.79
CA GLN A 43 -12.05 17.45 -16.11
C GLN A 43 -11.88 15.93 -16.13
N VAL A 44 -12.30 15.25 -15.05
CA VAL A 44 -12.23 13.78 -14.96
C VAL A 44 -13.02 13.11 -16.08
N ARG A 45 -14.19 13.68 -16.42
CA ARG A 45 -15.02 13.19 -17.53
C ARG A 45 -14.31 13.33 -18.88
N ARG A 46 -13.73 14.50 -19.18
CA ARG A 46 -12.96 14.73 -20.42
C ARG A 46 -11.77 13.80 -20.53
N ASP A 47 -11.01 13.63 -19.44
CA ASP A 47 -9.86 12.73 -19.44
C ASP A 47 -10.30 11.29 -19.73
N TYR A 48 -11.36 10.81 -19.08
CA TYR A 48 -11.91 9.48 -19.35
C TYR A 48 -12.37 9.33 -20.81
N GLU A 49 -13.12 10.28 -21.34
CA GLU A 49 -13.61 10.27 -22.73
C GLU A 49 -12.47 10.31 -23.76
N GLN A 50 -11.35 10.97 -23.44
CA GLN A 50 -10.17 11.00 -24.29
C GLN A 50 -9.43 9.65 -24.32
N TRP A 51 -9.29 8.99 -23.17
CA TRP A 51 -8.42 7.81 -23.04
C TRP A 51 -9.15 6.48 -23.15
N ALA A 52 -10.43 6.40 -22.76
CA ALA A 52 -11.20 5.15 -22.78
C ALA A 52 -11.34 4.53 -24.19
N PRO A 53 -11.61 5.29 -25.27
CA PRO A 53 -11.71 4.72 -26.62
C PRO A 53 -10.40 4.12 -27.14
N LEU A 54 -9.26 4.53 -26.58
CA LEU A 54 -7.93 4.05 -26.96
C LEU A 54 -7.57 2.71 -26.30
N GLY A 55 -8.45 2.16 -25.45
CA GLY A 55 -8.16 0.94 -24.67
C GLY A 55 -7.09 1.13 -23.59
N ALA A 56 -6.68 2.38 -23.33
CA ALA A 56 -5.67 2.74 -22.33
C ALA A 56 -6.21 2.66 -20.88
N LEU A 57 -7.54 2.61 -20.72
CA LEU A 57 -8.21 2.46 -19.43
C LEU A 57 -8.94 1.12 -19.39
N HIS A 58 -8.59 0.24 -18.44
CA HIS A 58 -9.19 -1.10 -18.34
C HIS A 58 -10.67 -1.07 -17.91
N SER A 59 -11.03 -0.22 -16.95
CA SER A 59 -12.41 0.07 -16.53
C SER A 59 -12.44 1.21 -15.50
N ALA A 60 -13.52 1.99 -15.46
CA ALA A 60 -13.76 2.96 -14.40
C ALA A 60 -14.64 2.38 -13.29
N THR A 61 -14.31 2.72 -12.05
CA THR A 61 -15.15 2.49 -10.89
C THR A 61 -14.75 3.47 -9.78
N TRP A 62 -15.55 3.54 -8.72
CA TRP A 62 -15.35 4.48 -7.62
C TRP A 62 -15.88 3.91 -6.31
N VAL A 63 -15.26 4.30 -5.20
CA VAL A 63 -15.68 3.98 -3.83
C VAL A 63 -15.63 5.25 -3.00
N THR A 64 -16.60 5.42 -2.11
CA THR A 64 -16.63 6.56 -1.18
C THR A 64 -15.73 6.32 0.02
N TRP A 65 -15.33 7.40 0.70
CA TRP A 65 -14.68 7.28 2.01
C TRP A 65 -15.57 6.56 3.03
N GLN A 66 -16.89 6.81 3.00
CA GLN A 66 -17.84 6.16 3.91
C GLN A 66 -17.85 4.63 3.74
N GLU A 67 -17.86 4.13 2.50
CA GLU A 67 -17.77 2.70 2.21
C GLU A 67 -16.43 2.10 2.66
N LEU A 68 -15.33 2.84 2.48
CA LEU A 68 -14.02 2.42 2.97
C LEU A 68 -13.99 2.39 4.50
N GLU A 69 -14.47 3.42 5.18
CA GLU A 69 -14.51 3.51 6.63
C GLU A 69 -15.35 2.40 7.26
N ALA A 70 -16.48 2.03 6.64
CA ALA A 70 -17.28 0.88 7.05
C ALA A 70 -16.52 -0.45 6.90
N LEU A 71 -15.64 -0.57 5.90
CA LEU A 71 -14.86 -1.77 5.62
C LEU A 71 -13.60 -1.88 6.49
N VAL A 72 -12.80 -0.82 6.57
CA VAL A 72 -11.49 -0.82 7.25
C VAL A 72 -11.58 -0.42 8.73
N GLY A 73 -12.70 0.17 9.15
CA GLY A 73 -12.85 0.77 10.47
C GLY A 73 -11.92 1.98 10.65
N SER A 74 -11.21 2.05 11.77
CA SER A 74 -10.20 3.09 11.98
C SER A 74 -9.07 2.96 10.96
N SER A 75 -8.61 4.10 10.41
CA SER A 75 -7.41 4.13 9.56
C SER A 75 -6.26 3.34 10.19
N PRO A 76 -5.54 2.48 9.46
CA PRO A 76 -4.37 1.77 9.97
C PRO A 76 -3.32 2.70 10.59
N ALA A 77 -3.28 3.97 10.18
CA ALA A 77 -2.40 4.98 10.75
C ALA A 77 -2.74 5.34 12.21
N THR A 78 -4.02 5.31 12.57
CA THR A 78 -4.54 5.70 13.90
C THR A 78 -5.06 4.51 14.71
N ALA A 79 -5.21 3.33 14.10
CA ALA A 79 -5.62 2.11 14.76
C ALA A 79 -4.65 1.72 15.89
N ARG A 80 -5.19 1.31 17.04
CA ARG A 80 -4.38 0.75 18.13
C ARG A 80 -3.88 -0.63 17.72
N PRO A 81 -2.57 -0.93 17.88
CA PRO A 81 -2.06 -2.28 17.75
C PRO A 81 -2.84 -3.27 18.62
N GLY A 82 -3.10 -4.45 18.10
CA GLY A 82 -3.90 -5.45 18.78
C GLY A 82 -3.92 -6.77 18.03
N THR A 83 -4.40 -7.78 18.73
CA THR A 83 -4.62 -9.12 18.18
C THR A 83 -6.07 -9.49 18.43
N TRP A 84 -6.72 -10.03 17.41
CA TRP A 84 -8.11 -10.45 17.47
C TRP A 84 -8.28 -11.79 16.75
N THR A 85 -9.37 -12.49 17.06
CA THR A 85 -9.73 -13.74 16.39
C THR A 85 -10.88 -13.50 15.43
N SER A 86 -10.74 -14.01 14.21
CA SER A 86 -11.81 -14.03 13.21
C SER A 86 -11.97 -15.46 12.71
N GLY A 87 -13.05 -16.13 13.12
CA GLY A 87 -13.21 -17.57 12.96
C GLY A 87 -12.05 -18.34 13.63
N SER A 88 -11.38 -19.21 12.88
CA SER A 88 -10.18 -19.93 13.33
C SER A 88 -8.88 -19.15 13.16
N ALA A 89 -8.90 -17.99 12.50
CA ALA A 89 -7.70 -17.20 12.24
C ALA A 89 -7.40 -16.26 13.42
N LYS A 90 -6.13 -16.24 13.84
CA LYS A 90 -5.60 -15.23 14.75
C LYS A 90 -4.94 -14.13 13.92
N LEU A 91 -5.56 -12.95 13.91
CA LEU A 91 -5.10 -11.79 13.16
C LEU A 91 -4.46 -10.79 14.12
N GLY A 92 -3.45 -10.07 13.66
CA GLY A 92 -2.76 -9.07 14.47
C GLY A 92 -2.23 -7.92 13.64
N PHE A 93 -2.39 -6.72 14.16
CA PHE A 93 -1.72 -5.52 13.66
C PHE A 93 -0.76 -5.04 14.75
N HIS A 94 0.51 -4.91 14.41
CA HIS A 94 1.54 -4.42 15.32
C HIS A 94 2.32 -3.28 14.66
N ARG A 95 2.59 -2.22 15.43
CA ARG A 95 3.53 -1.19 14.99
C ARG A 95 4.93 -1.77 15.01
N VAL A 96 5.58 -1.78 13.83
CA VAL A 96 6.97 -2.19 13.70
C VAL A 96 7.88 -1.05 14.18
N THR A 97 8.69 -1.32 15.18
CA THR A 97 9.73 -0.38 15.64
C THR A 97 10.97 -0.48 14.75
N ARG A 98 11.81 0.56 14.72
CA ARG A 98 13.11 0.50 14.03
C ARG A 98 13.98 -0.66 14.54
N GLY A 99 13.92 -0.95 15.84
CA GLY A 99 14.62 -2.08 16.43
C GLY A 99 14.13 -3.43 15.93
N GLN A 100 12.84 -3.57 15.60
CA GLN A 100 12.33 -4.79 14.98
C GLN A 100 12.65 -4.87 13.48
N ALA A 101 12.63 -3.73 12.78
CA ALA A 101 12.93 -3.69 11.35
C ALA A 101 14.41 -3.90 11.01
N LEU A 102 15.31 -3.45 11.89
CA LEU A 102 16.76 -3.40 11.65
C LEU A 102 17.59 -4.15 12.71
N GLY A 103 16.95 -4.70 13.73
CA GLY A 103 17.62 -5.41 14.82
C GLY A 103 17.84 -6.89 14.53
N PRO A 104 18.28 -7.66 15.55
CA PRO A 104 18.62 -9.07 15.39
C PRO A 104 17.50 -9.89 14.75
N GLY A 105 17.84 -10.68 13.72
CA GLY A 105 16.90 -11.54 13.01
C GLY A 105 16.21 -10.88 11.81
N SER A 106 16.49 -9.61 11.53
CA SER A 106 16.03 -8.92 10.32
C SER A 106 16.96 -9.12 9.11
N GLY A 107 18.14 -9.70 9.32
CA GLY A 107 19.20 -9.81 8.30
C GLY A 107 20.14 -8.59 8.26
N TRP A 108 19.71 -7.45 8.83
CA TRP A 108 20.49 -6.21 8.87
C TRP A 108 21.69 -6.25 9.81
N GLU A 109 21.73 -7.20 10.73
CA GLU A 109 22.83 -7.37 11.67
C GLU A 109 24.19 -7.50 10.97
N HIS A 110 24.23 -8.14 9.79
CA HIS A 110 25.46 -8.30 9.00
C HIS A 110 25.92 -6.99 8.39
N VAL A 111 24.99 -6.20 7.83
CA VAL A 111 25.28 -4.88 7.24
C VAL A 111 25.86 -3.96 8.33
N PHE A 112 25.25 -3.94 9.51
CA PHE A 112 25.74 -3.12 10.62
C PHE A 112 27.06 -3.61 11.19
N ALA A 113 27.29 -4.93 11.25
CA ALA A 113 28.58 -5.48 11.66
C ALA A 113 29.71 -5.03 10.72
N VAL A 114 29.49 -5.09 9.41
CA VAL A 114 30.47 -4.62 8.40
C VAL A 114 30.69 -3.12 8.52
N MET A 115 29.62 -2.31 8.59
CA MET A 115 29.74 -0.87 8.75
C MET A 115 30.50 -0.51 10.03
N LYS A 116 30.24 -1.21 11.14
CA LYS A 116 30.95 -1.03 12.42
C LYS A 116 32.44 -1.38 12.30
N ALA A 117 32.78 -2.49 11.64
CA ALA A 117 34.18 -2.88 11.41
C ALA A 117 34.92 -1.83 10.55
N LEU A 118 34.30 -1.36 9.47
CA LEU A 118 34.85 -0.31 8.61
C LEU A 118 34.99 1.01 9.36
N ALA A 119 34.02 1.37 10.20
CA ALA A 119 34.09 2.57 11.02
C ALA A 119 35.24 2.50 12.04
N GLY A 120 35.61 1.31 12.51
CA GLY A 120 36.81 1.11 13.33
C GLY A 120 38.10 1.50 12.60
N ARG A 121 38.15 1.36 11.27
CA ARG A 121 39.33 1.69 10.44
C ARG A 121 39.32 3.11 9.89
N PHE A 122 38.14 3.60 9.49
CA PHE A 122 37.96 4.84 8.72
C PHE A 122 37.23 5.95 9.49
N GLY A 123 36.82 5.68 10.73
CA GLY A 123 35.97 6.56 11.53
C GLY A 123 34.48 6.49 11.14
N PRO A 124 33.56 6.79 12.07
CA PRO A 124 32.12 6.65 11.84
C PRO A 124 31.57 7.58 10.74
N GLN A 125 32.20 8.74 10.52
CA GLN A 125 31.81 9.68 9.45
C GLN A 125 32.32 9.26 8.06
N GLY A 126 33.31 8.36 8.01
CA GLY A 126 33.93 7.87 6.78
C GLY A 126 33.20 6.69 6.14
N VAL A 127 32.13 6.18 6.77
CA VAL A 127 31.36 5.03 6.30
C VAL A 127 29.90 5.43 6.13
N ARG A 128 29.31 5.17 4.95
CA ARG A 128 27.92 5.51 4.62
C ARG A 128 27.25 4.32 3.94
N LEU A 129 25.98 4.12 4.25
CA LEU A 129 25.11 3.22 3.49
C LEU A 129 24.38 4.06 2.43
N VAL A 130 24.42 3.62 1.17
CA VAL A 130 23.76 4.28 0.04
C VAL A 130 22.83 3.27 -0.63
N ALA A 131 21.58 3.66 -0.87
CA ALA A 131 20.55 2.83 -1.50
C ALA A 131 19.75 3.66 -2.51
N TYR A 132 19.21 2.99 -3.53
CA TYR A 132 18.36 3.58 -4.58
C TYR A 132 17.16 2.66 -4.82
N PHE A 133 16.05 3.23 -5.27
CA PHE A 133 14.79 2.54 -5.51
C PHE A 133 14.29 2.89 -6.92
N ASP A 134 13.58 1.96 -7.55
CA ASP A 134 12.86 2.12 -8.82
C ASP A 134 11.37 2.36 -8.54
#